data_AF-W5JG90-F1
#
_entry.id   AF-W5JG90-F1
#
_cell.length_a   1.000
_cell.length_b   1.000
_cell.length_c   1.000
_cell.angle_alpha   90.00
_cell.angle_beta   90.00
_cell.angle_gamma   90.00
#
_symmetry.space_group_name_H-M   'P 1'
#
loop_
_entity.id
_entity.type
_entity.pdbx_description
1 polymer ?
#
loop_
_entity_poly.entity_id
_entity_poly.type
_entity_poly.pdbx_seq_one_letter_code
_entity_poly.pdbx_strand_id
1 'polypeptide(L)'
;MTKKFEFNWQIPVPEPLLTGCVFDRWTEEKDNNELEPSCMFKVDEYGFFIYWKSEGREGDVIELCQVSDIRAGGMPKDMKLYNQLCNKHGENVEEKSLTICSGTDYININYQHVVCPDAATAKIWVDGLRKITHNGKANNFCPMTALKKQ
;
A
#
# COMPACT_ATOMS: atom_id res chain seq x y z
N MET A 1 18.81 23.65 33.44
CA MET A 1 18.98 22.36 32.74
C MET A 1 18.10 22.37 31.51
N THR A 2 18.68 22.34 30.31
CA THR A 2 17.93 22.22 29.05
C THR A 2 17.41 20.79 28.96
N LYS A 3 16.09 20.60 28.79
CA LYS A 3 15.51 19.27 28.56
C LYS A 3 16.16 18.67 27.32
N LYS A 4 16.59 17.40 27.41
CA LYS A 4 17.04 16.62 26.25
C LYS A 4 15.92 16.63 25.21
N PHE A 5 16.20 17.13 24.01
CA PHE A 5 15.26 17.06 22.90
C PHE A 5 15.29 15.64 22.33
N GLU A 6 14.13 14.99 22.29
CA GLU A 6 13.98 13.68 21.65
C GLU A 6 13.28 13.88 20.32
N PHE A 7 14.00 13.57 19.23
CA PHE A 7 13.48 13.68 17.88
C PHE A 7 12.41 12.62 17.64
N ASN A 8 11.14 13.02 17.72
CA ASN A 8 10.02 12.15 17.38
C ASN A 8 9.77 12.15 15.87
N TRP A 9 10.31 11.12 15.20
CA TRP A 9 10.14 10.85 13.78
C TRP A 9 8.93 9.96 13.48
N GLN A 10 8.39 9.27 14.49
CA GLN A 10 7.34 8.28 14.29
C GLN A 10 6.00 8.97 14.07
N ILE A 11 5.33 8.57 12.99
CA ILE A 11 3.88 8.77 12.84
C ILE A 11 3.25 7.43 13.21
N PRO A 12 2.41 7.36 14.24
CA PRO A 12 1.74 6.12 14.61
C PRO A 12 0.97 5.54 13.43
N VAL A 13 1.24 4.28 13.11
CA VAL A 13 0.52 3.57 12.07
C VAL A 13 -0.91 3.29 12.54
N PRO A 14 -1.93 3.68 11.77
CA PRO A 14 -3.32 3.40 12.12
C PRO A 14 -3.57 1.90 12.32
N GLU A 15 -4.31 1.55 13.37
CA GLU A 15 -4.62 0.16 13.76
C GLU A 15 -5.14 -0.72 12.61
N PRO A 16 -6.01 -0.24 11.70
CA PRO A 16 -6.47 -1.06 10.57
C PRO A 16 -5.32 -1.52 9.64
N LEU A 17 -4.26 -0.72 9.50
CA LEU A 17 -3.10 -1.05 8.67
C LEU A 17 -2.17 -2.05 9.38
N LEU A 18 -2.06 -1.97 10.71
CA LEU A 18 -1.29 -2.93 11.53
C LEU A 18 -1.96 -4.30 11.58
N THR A 19 -3.26 -4.31 11.85
CA THR A 19 -4.07 -5.53 11.85
C THR A 19 -4.01 -6.21 10.48
N GLY A 20 -4.11 -5.40 9.42
CA GLY A 20 -4.09 -5.86 8.05
C GLY A 20 -5.47 -6.17 7.49
N CYS A 21 -5.51 -6.38 6.19
CA CYS A 21 -6.72 -6.77 5.48
C CYS A 21 -6.37 -7.65 4.28
N VAL A 22 -7.30 -8.51 3.90
CA VAL A 22 -7.15 -9.39 2.74
C VAL A 22 -7.70 -8.66 1.51
N PHE A 23 -6.86 -8.51 0.49
CA PHE A 23 -7.19 -7.86 -0.78
C PHE A 23 -6.96 -8.81 -1.95
N ASP A 24 -7.60 -8.51 -3.08
CA ASP A 24 -7.20 -9.09 -4.35
C ASP A 24 -6.28 -8.10 -5.06
N ARG A 25 -5.11 -8.56 -5.48
CA ARG A 25 -4.09 -7.78 -6.18
C ARG A 25 -4.19 -8.06 -7.67
N TRP A 26 -4.02 -7.05 -8.50
CA TRP A 26 -3.92 -7.28 -9.94
C TRP A 26 -2.81 -6.45 -10.58
N THR A 27 -2.27 -6.99 -11.67
CA THR A 27 -1.26 -6.35 -12.51
C THR A 27 -1.70 -6.41 -13.96
N GLU A 28 -1.35 -5.36 -14.70
CA GLU A 28 -1.63 -5.25 -16.13
C GLU A 28 -0.35 -4.80 -16.84
N GLU A 29 0.31 -5.75 -17.49
CA GLU A 29 1.46 -5.54 -18.36
C GLU A 29 1.09 -5.88 -19.80
N LYS A 30 1.87 -5.39 -20.78
CA LYS A 30 1.53 -5.51 -22.21
C LYS A 30 1.14 -6.92 -22.67
N ASP A 31 1.77 -7.95 -22.10
CA ASP A 31 1.59 -9.35 -22.49
C ASP A 31 1.15 -10.24 -21.32
N ASN A 32 0.95 -9.68 -20.13
CA ASN A 32 0.62 -10.45 -18.93
C ASN A 32 -0.33 -9.67 -18.02
N ASN A 33 -1.53 -10.23 -17.82
CA ASN A 33 -2.51 -9.73 -16.88
C ASN A 33 -2.70 -10.78 -15.81
N GLU A 34 -2.48 -10.40 -14.56
CA GLU A 34 -2.53 -11.31 -13.43
C GLU A 34 -3.50 -10.79 -12.36
N LEU A 35 -4.32 -11.71 -11.85
CA LEU A 35 -5.17 -11.49 -10.68
C LEU A 35 -4.72 -12.46 -9.60
N GLU A 36 -4.16 -11.92 -8.53
CA GLU A 36 -3.78 -12.66 -7.33
C GLU A 36 -4.85 -12.46 -6.26
N PRO A 37 -5.63 -13.51 -5.93
CA PRO A 37 -6.63 -13.39 -4.90
C PRO A 37 -6.04 -13.52 -3.50
N SER A 38 -6.76 -12.99 -2.52
CA SER A 38 -6.56 -13.28 -1.09
C SER A 38 -5.17 -12.93 -0.53
N CYS A 39 -4.60 -11.82 -0.97
CA CYS A 39 -3.34 -11.28 -0.47
C CYS A 39 -3.55 -10.60 0.90
N MET A 40 -2.89 -11.06 1.95
CA MET A 40 -2.92 -10.39 3.26
C MET A 40 -1.98 -9.19 3.25
N PHE A 41 -2.51 -7.96 3.17
CA PHE A 41 -1.76 -6.70 3.23
C PHE A 41 -1.66 -6.17 4.66
N LYS A 42 -0.47 -5.66 5.03
CA LYS A 42 -0.17 -5.04 6.33
C LYS A 42 0.85 -3.92 6.20
N VAL A 43 0.89 -3.07 7.21
CA VAL A 43 1.98 -2.10 7.43
C VAL A 43 2.70 -2.50 8.73
N ASP A 44 4.02 -2.39 8.76
CA ASP A 44 4.79 -2.69 9.97
C ASP A 44 4.57 -1.62 11.06
N GLU A 45 4.93 -1.93 12.30
CA GLU A 45 4.71 -1.06 13.46
C GLU A 45 5.39 0.31 13.36
N TYR A 46 6.44 0.44 12.54
CA TYR A 46 7.21 1.67 12.36
C TYR A 46 6.82 2.44 11.09
N GLY A 47 5.97 1.88 10.23
CA GLY A 47 5.57 2.50 8.97
C GLY A 47 6.70 2.61 7.95
N PHE A 48 7.57 1.60 7.89
CA PHE A 48 8.64 1.48 6.90
C PHE A 48 8.18 0.75 5.63
N PHE A 49 7.30 -0.24 5.78
CA PHE A 49 6.97 -1.21 4.77
C PHE A 49 5.46 -1.45 4.72
N ILE A 50 4.89 -1.41 3.51
CA ILE A 50 3.63 -2.08 3.20
C ILE A 50 4.03 -3.46 2.68
N TYR A 51 3.61 -4.54 3.32
CA TYR A 51 3.98 -5.89 2.90
C TYR A 51 2.74 -6.76 2.73
N TRP A 52 2.84 -7.75 1.85
CA TRP A 52 1.78 -8.72 1.65
C TRP A 52 2.32 -10.10 1.30
N LYS A 53 1.44 -11.09 1.42
CA LYS A 53 1.71 -12.45 0.97
C LYS A 53 0.45 -13.04 0.36
N SER A 54 0.61 -13.61 -0.83
CA SER A 54 -0.39 -14.39 -1.53
C SER A 54 -0.20 -15.87 -1.22
N GLU A 55 -1.27 -16.67 -1.29
CA GLU A 55 -1.16 -18.11 -1.09
C GLU A 55 -0.22 -18.74 -2.15
N GLY A 56 0.77 -19.51 -1.68
CA GLY A 56 1.74 -20.17 -2.56
C GLY A 56 2.82 -19.25 -3.16
N ARG A 57 2.86 -17.96 -2.81
CA ARG A 57 3.93 -17.02 -3.21
C ARG A 57 4.81 -16.59 -2.04
N GLU A 58 5.99 -16.08 -2.36
CA GLU A 58 6.82 -15.36 -1.40
C GLU A 58 6.17 -14.03 -1.01
N GLY A 59 6.59 -13.46 0.12
CA GLY A 59 6.10 -12.17 0.55
C GLY A 59 6.76 -11.05 -0.24
N ASP A 60 5.97 -10.03 -0.58
CA ASP A 60 6.43 -8.84 -1.27
C ASP A 60 6.28 -7.61 -0.36
N VAL A 61 6.99 -6.53 -0.71
CA VAL A 61 7.03 -5.30 0.08
C VAL A 61 7.17 -4.05 -0.79
N ILE A 62 6.57 -2.95 -0.32
CA ILE A 62 6.78 -1.58 -0.80
C ILE A 62 7.34 -0.76 0.36
N GLU A 63 8.47 -0.10 0.12
CA GLU A 63 9.02 0.88 1.04
C GLU A 63 8.17 2.15 1.06
N LEU A 64 7.64 2.53 2.23
CA LEU A 64 6.81 3.74 2.37
C LEU A 64 7.54 5.02 1.95
N CYS A 65 8.87 5.07 2.08
CA CYS A 65 9.65 6.24 1.63
C CYS A 65 9.71 6.37 0.11
N GLN A 66 9.40 5.31 -0.64
CA GLN A 66 9.29 5.33 -2.10
C GLN A 66 7.86 5.57 -2.58
N VAL A 67 6.87 5.59 -1.67
CA VAL A 67 5.48 5.88 -2.01
C VAL A 67 5.34 7.37 -2.30
N SER A 68 4.94 7.68 -3.53
CA SER A 68 4.74 9.04 -4.03
C SER A 68 3.28 9.48 -3.95
N ASP A 69 2.32 8.57 -4.03
CA ASP A 69 0.89 8.89 -3.98
C ASP A 69 0.05 7.65 -3.62
N ILE A 70 -1.11 7.88 -3.01
CA ILE A 70 -2.13 6.85 -2.73
C ILE A 70 -3.45 7.34 -3.32
N ARG A 71 -4.01 6.57 -4.24
CA ARG A 71 -5.24 6.92 -4.97
C ARG A 71 -6.38 6.00 -4.57
N ALA A 72 -7.57 6.58 -4.42
CA ALA A 72 -8.80 5.80 -4.41
C ALA A 72 -9.12 5.37 -5.85
N GLY A 73 -9.65 4.17 -6.01
CA GLY A 73 -9.94 3.59 -7.32
C GLY A 73 -8.71 3.04 -8.03
N GLY A 74 -8.85 2.90 -9.35
CA GLY A 74 -7.92 2.19 -10.22
C GLY A 74 -8.63 1.00 -10.84
N MET A 75 -8.80 1.05 -12.15
CA MET A 75 -9.43 0.01 -12.96
C MET A 75 -8.49 -0.40 -14.09
N PRO A 76 -8.42 -1.71 -14.42
CA PRO A 76 -7.63 -2.19 -15.54
C PRO A 76 -8.21 -1.65 -16.85
N LYS A 77 -7.34 -1.41 -17.83
CA LYS A 77 -7.74 -1.03 -19.19
C LYS A 77 -8.09 -2.24 -20.03
N ASP A 78 -7.45 -3.38 -19.76
CA ASP A 78 -7.80 -4.65 -20.36
C ASP A 78 -9.23 -5.07 -19.99
N MET A 79 -10.06 -5.21 -21.01
CA MET A 79 -11.49 -5.47 -20.85
C MET A 79 -11.75 -6.85 -20.22
N LYS A 80 -10.85 -7.82 -20.44
CA LYS A 80 -10.99 -9.17 -19.88
C LYS A 80 -10.76 -9.13 -18.37
N LEU A 81 -9.67 -8.50 -17.91
CA LEU A 81 -9.39 -8.32 -16.49
C LEU A 81 -10.46 -7.45 -15.81
N TYR A 82 -10.90 -6.37 -16.46
CA TYR A 82 -12.01 -5.53 -15.97
C TYR A 82 -13.27 -6.36 -15.70
N ASN A 83 -13.71 -7.15 -16.68
CA ASN A 83 -14.90 -7.99 -16.53
C ASN A 83 -14.74 -9.06 -15.44
N GLN A 84 -13.54 -9.63 -15.28
CA GLN A 84 -13.27 -10.57 -14.19
C GLN A 84 -13.42 -9.92 -12.82
N LEU A 85 -12.90 -8.69 -12.64
CA LEU A 85 -13.05 -7.94 -11.40
C LEU A 85 -14.51 -7.58 -11.12
N CYS A 86 -15.24 -7.09 -12.11
CA CYS A 86 -16.67 -6.79 -11.98
C CYS A 86 -17.50 -8.03 -11.63
N ASN A 87 -17.20 -9.19 -12.25
CA ASN A 87 -17.89 -10.45 -11.95
C ASN A 87 -17.63 -10.92 -10.50
N LYS A 88 -16.43 -10.67 -9.96
CA LYS A 88 -16.05 -11.10 -8.61
C LYS A 88 -16.51 -10.13 -7.52
N HIS A 89 -16.36 -8.82 -7.76
CA HIS A 89 -16.57 -7.78 -6.74
C HIS A 89 -17.82 -6.93 -6.95
N GLY A 90 -18.56 -7.13 -8.05
CA GLY A 90 -19.71 -6.32 -8.44
C GLY A 90 -19.33 -5.08 -9.25
N GLU A 91 -20.33 -4.41 -9.81
CA GLU A 91 -20.13 -3.23 -10.68
C GLU A 91 -19.51 -2.04 -9.94
N ASN A 92 -19.68 -1.95 -8.61
CA ASN A 92 -19.08 -0.90 -7.80
C ASN A 92 -17.63 -1.20 -7.36
N VAL A 93 -16.92 -2.07 -8.08
CA VAL A 93 -15.54 -2.48 -7.77
C VAL A 93 -14.58 -1.31 -7.69
N GLU A 94 -14.77 -0.25 -8.48
CA GLU A 94 -13.91 0.94 -8.43
C GLU A 94 -13.91 1.62 -7.06
N GLU A 95 -15.06 1.65 -6.35
CA GLU A 95 -15.17 2.22 -5.00
C GLU A 95 -14.43 1.37 -3.95
N LYS A 96 -14.19 0.11 -4.26
CA LYS A 96 -13.46 -0.86 -3.43
C LYS A 96 -11.97 -0.92 -3.80
N SER A 97 -11.57 -0.31 -4.90
CA SER A 97 -10.19 -0.31 -5.36
C SER A 97 -9.36 0.80 -4.72
N LEU A 98 -8.07 0.56 -4.58
CA LEU A 98 -7.07 1.60 -4.33
C LEU A 98 -5.80 1.31 -5.11
N THR A 99 -5.02 2.36 -5.38
CA THR A 99 -3.76 2.28 -6.10
C THR A 99 -2.64 2.92 -5.29
N ILE A 100 -1.57 2.19 -5.06
CA ILE A 100 -0.34 2.67 -4.40
C ILE A 100 0.67 3.00 -5.50
N CYS A 101 1.08 4.27 -5.59
CA CYS A 101 2.09 4.72 -6.54
C CYS A 101 3.45 4.78 -5.83
N SER A 102 4.42 4.01 -6.29
CA SER A 102 5.76 3.94 -5.69
C SER A 102 6.86 4.02 -6.73
N GLY A 103 8.04 4.47 -6.35
CA GLY A 103 9.19 4.53 -7.25
C GLY A 103 10.39 5.19 -6.58
N THR A 104 11.58 4.91 -7.10
CA THR A 104 12.81 5.60 -6.66
C THR A 104 12.90 7.03 -7.17
N ASP A 105 12.10 7.37 -8.17
CA ASP A 105 11.97 8.69 -8.76
C ASP A 105 10.51 8.94 -9.21
N TYR A 106 10.22 10.16 -9.64
CA TYR A 106 8.86 10.57 -10.06
C TYR A 106 8.55 10.28 -11.54
N ILE A 107 9.42 9.55 -12.25
CA ILE A 107 9.29 9.20 -13.66
C ILE A 107 8.92 7.72 -13.79
N ASN A 108 9.68 6.85 -13.13
CA ASN A 108 9.54 5.41 -13.13
C ASN A 108 8.61 4.98 -11.97
N ILE A 109 7.31 5.20 -12.17
CA ILE A 109 6.29 4.89 -11.18
C ILE A 109 5.78 3.45 -11.36
N ASN A 110 5.89 2.66 -10.30
CA ASN A 110 5.24 1.37 -10.14
C ASN A 110 3.86 1.57 -9.51
N TYR A 111 2.82 1.07 -10.18
CA TYR A 111 1.45 1.09 -9.69
C TYR A 111 1.09 -0.27 -9.11
N GLN A 112 0.79 -0.30 -7.81
CA GLN A 112 0.25 -1.48 -7.16
C GLN A 112 -1.26 -1.30 -6.99
N HIS A 113 -2.03 -2.07 -7.75
CA HIS A 113 -3.49 -2.06 -7.70
C HIS A 113 -4.02 -3.19 -6.82
N VAL A 114 -5.00 -2.86 -5.97
CA VAL A 114 -5.69 -3.83 -5.13
C VAL A 114 -7.19 -3.51 -5.06
N VAL A 115 -7.98 -4.54 -4.80
CA VAL A 115 -9.42 -4.47 -4.52
C VAL A 115 -9.65 -4.92 -3.09
N CYS A 116 -10.22 -4.04 -2.28
CA CYS A 116 -10.59 -4.29 -0.90
C CYS A 116 -11.93 -5.07 -0.81
N PRO A 117 -12.26 -5.63 0.37
CA PRO A 117 -13.54 -6.33 0.56
C PRO A 117 -14.76 -5.43 0.32
N ASP A 118 -14.65 -4.16 0.68
CA ASP A 118 -15.72 -3.17 0.59
C ASP A 118 -15.16 -1.73 0.49
N ALA A 119 -16.03 -0.79 0.12
CA ALA A 119 -15.67 0.60 -0.11
C ALA A 119 -15.29 1.36 1.17
N ALA A 120 -15.84 0.96 2.33
CA ALA A 120 -15.47 1.56 3.60
C ALA A 120 -14.03 1.17 3.98
N THR A 121 -13.67 -0.10 3.77
CA THR A 121 -12.31 -0.61 3.94
C THR A 121 -11.35 0.11 2.99
N ALA A 122 -11.69 0.25 1.70
CA ALA A 122 -10.86 0.99 0.74
C ALA A 122 -10.61 2.44 1.20
N LYS A 123 -11.67 3.12 1.66
CA LYS A 123 -11.55 4.48 2.20
C LYS A 123 -10.67 4.54 3.44
N ILE A 124 -10.83 3.63 4.39
CA ILE A 124 -10.00 3.55 5.60
C ILE A 124 -8.53 3.37 5.23
N TRP A 125 -8.23 2.50 4.26
CA TRP A 125 -6.86 2.23 3.82
C TRP A 125 -6.24 3.41 3.07
N VAL A 126 -6.98 4.05 2.16
CA VAL A 126 -6.52 5.27 1.47
C VAL A 126 -6.21 6.38 2.49
N ASP A 127 -7.15 6.66 3.39
CA ASP A 127 -6.99 7.71 4.40
C ASP A 127 -5.89 7.35 5.42
N GLY A 128 -5.73 6.07 5.75
CA GLY A 128 -4.69 5.57 6.64
C GLY A 128 -3.29 5.69 6.04
N LEU A 129 -3.10 5.19 4.83
CA LEU A 129 -1.80 5.23 4.15
C LEU A 129 -1.36 6.68 3.90
N ARG A 130 -2.28 7.57 3.48
CA ARG A 130 -1.98 9.00 3.30
C ARG A 130 -1.51 9.72 4.57
N LYS A 131 -1.86 9.23 5.76
CA LYS A 131 -1.40 9.83 7.03
C LYS A 131 0.05 9.49 7.34
N ILE A 132 0.53 8.35 6.86
CA ILE A 132 1.86 7.82 7.19
C ILE A 132 2.85 7.98 6.02
N THR A 133 2.36 8.18 4.80
CA THR A 133 3.19 8.60 3.66
C THR A 133 3.63 10.06 3.80
N HIS A 134 4.68 10.44 3.09
CA HIS A 134 5.30 11.79 3.17
C HIS A 134 5.78 12.20 4.56
N ASN A 135 6.17 11.23 5.41
CA ASN A 135 6.83 11.51 6.69
C ASN A 135 8.26 12.05 6.48
N GLY A 136 8.38 13.37 6.27
CA GLY A 136 9.68 14.01 6.06
C GLY A 136 10.67 13.82 7.23
N LYS A 137 10.19 13.50 8.44
CA LYS A 137 11.07 13.20 9.58
C LYS A 137 11.68 11.80 9.49
N ALA A 138 10.94 10.83 8.96
CA ALA A 138 11.45 9.49 8.72
C ALA A 138 12.61 9.49 7.71
N ASN A 139 12.62 10.44 6.77
CA ASN A 139 13.73 10.58 5.82
C ASN A 139 15.03 11.09 6.48
N ASN A 140 14.99 11.52 7.74
CA ASN A 140 16.10 12.20 8.42
C ASN A 140 16.42 11.58 9.80
N PHE A 141 15.98 10.35 10.10
CA PHE A 141 16.36 9.70 11.36
C PHE A 141 17.83 9.25 11.36
N CYS A 142 18.39 9.03 12.55
CA CYS A 142 19.78 8.64 12.70
C CYS A 142 20.04 7.20 12.19
N PRO A 143 21.30 6.84 11.87
CA PRO A 143 21.65 5.49 11.39
C PRO A 143 21.17 4.36 12.32
N MET A 144 21.18 4.58 13.64
CA MET A 144 20.68 3.59 14.60
C MET A 144 19.20 3.27 14.40
N THR A 145 18.37 4.28 14.07
CA THR A 145 16.96 4.07 13.71
C THR A 145 16.83 3.40 12.35
N ALA A 146 17.70 3.73 11.39
CA ALA A 146 17.72 3.09 10.07
C ALA A 146 17.92 1.57 10.17
N LEU A 147 18.76 1.12 11.10
CA LEU A 147 19.03 -0.30 11.36
C LEU A 147 17.82 -1.07 11.92
N LYS A 148 16.74 -0.38 12.33
CA LYS A 148 15.48 -1.02 12.73
C LYS A 148 14.60 -1.40 11.53
N LYS A 149 14.88 -0.90 10.32
CA LYS A 149 14.27 -1.41 9.09
C LYS A 149 14.83 -2.82 8.85
N GLN A 150 14.01 -3.84 9.06
CA GLN A 150 14.33 -5.25 8.80
C GLN A 150 13.21 -5.90 8.01
#